data_AF-T0ZLB3-F1
#
_entry.id   AF-T0ZLB3-F1
#
_cell.length_a   1.000
_cell.length_b   1.000
_cell.length_c   1.000
_cell.angle_alpha   90.00
_cell.angle_beta   90.00
_cell.angle_gamma   90.00
#
_symmetry.space_group_name_H-M   'P 1'
#
loop_
_entity.id
_entity.type
_entity.pdbx_description
1 polymer ?
#
loop_
_entity_poly.entity_id
_entity_poly.type
_entity_poly.pdbx_seq_one_letter_code
_entity_poly.pdbx_strand_id
1 'polypeptide(L)'
;MSSPAGCALAAEVSAGAPAPHARWLGVQDYEPTWRAMQRFTDTRAPDTPDELWLLEHPPVFTLGMNADPAHVLTAGDIPVVRIDRGG
;
A
#
# COMPACT_ATOMS: atom_id res chain seq x y z
N MET A 1 -31.33 5.33 -29.86
CA MET A 1 -31.37 5.28 -28.38
C MET A 1 -31.06 3.85 -27.99
N SER A 2 -30.01 3.45 -27.28
CA SER A 2 -28.85 4.10 -26.66
C SER A 2 -27.77 3.01 -26.62
N SER A 3 -26.52 3.33 -26.97
CA SER A 3 -25.37 2.42 -26.80
C SER A 3 -24.72 2.75 -25.46
N PRO A 4 -24.44 1.80 -24.55
CA PRO A 4 -23.69 2.12 -23.35
C PRO A 4 -22.22 2.27 -23.71
N ALA A 5 -21.66 3.42 -23.33
CA ALA A 5 -20.24 3.74 -23.44
C ALA A 5 -19.42 2.66 -22.74
N GLY A 6 -18.51 2.03 -23.49
CA GLY A 6 -17.52 1.11 -22.94
C GLY A 6 -16.57 1.85 -22.00
N CYS A 7 -16.50 1.38 -20.76
CA CYS A 7 -15.42 1.73 -19.84
C CYS A 7 -14.17 0.96 -20.30
N ALA A 8 -13.33 1.61 -21.10
CA ALA A 8 -12.02 1.10 -21.47
C ALA A 8 -10.98 2.18 -21.18
N LEU A 9 -10.49 2.22 -19.94
CA LEU A 9 -9.08 2.55 -19.71
C LEU A 9 -8.38 1.23 -19.39
N ALA A 10 -7.98 0.52 -20.44
CA ALA A 10 -6.79 -0.29 -20.32
C ALA A 10 -5.65 0.70 -20.07
N ALA A 11 -5.11 0.73 -18.85
CA ALA A 11 -3.87 1.43 -18.60
C ALA A 11 -2.81 0.76 -19.48
N GLU A 12 -2.45 1.40 -20.59
CA GLU A 12 -1.30 0.99 -21.38
C GLU A 12 -0.08 1.10 -20.46
N VAL A 13 0.52 -0.05 -20.12
CA VAL A 13 1.85 -0.07 -19.51
C VAL A 13 2.80 0.45 -20.57
N SER A 14 3.07 1.75 -20.53
CA SER A 14 4.06 2.38 -21.41
C SER A 14 5.42 1.74 -21.11
N ALA A 15 5.98 1.07 -22.12
CA ALA A 15 7.25 0.37 -22.07
C ALA A 15 8.48 1.31 -21.89
N GLY A 16 8.28 2.55 -21.41
CA GLY A 16 9.30 3.59 -21.27
C GLY A 16 9.44 4.20 -19.86
N ALA A 17 8.67 3.75 -18.87
CA ALA A 17 8.91 4.18 -17.48
C ALA A 17 10.18 3.51 -16.94
N PRO A 18 11.05 4.23 -16.19
CA PRO A 18 12.23 3.63 -15.58
C PRO A 18 11.83 2.51 -14.63
N ALA A 19 12.65 1.45 -14.55
CA ALA A 19 12.41 0.35 -13.64
C ALA A 19 12.41 0.84 -12.18
N PRO A 20 11.52 0.33 -11.31
CA PRO A 20 11.48 0.75 -9.91
C PRO A 20 12.75 0.32 -9.17
N HIS A 21 13.14 1.11 -8.18
CA HIS A 21 14.23 0.77 -7.28
C HIS A 21 13.74 -0.26 -6.24
N ALA A 22 14.29 -1.47 -6.28
CA ALA A 22 14.01 -2.49 -5.27
C ALA A 22 14.80 -2.22 -3.99
N ARG A 23 14.12 -2.19 -2.85
CA ARG A 23 14.70 -1.98 -1.53
C ARG A 23 14.41 -3.17 -0.62
N TRP A 24 15.47 -3.82 -0.15
CA TRP A 24 15.39 -4.92 0.82
C TRP A 24 15.63 -4.35 2.23
N LEU A 25 14.57 -4.24 3.03
CA LEU A 25 14.63 -3.57 4.34
C LEU A 25 14.73 -4.55 5.53
N GLY A 26 14.60 -5.86 5.29
CA GLY A 26 14.61 -6.87 6.35
C GLY A 26 13.37 -6.77 7.24
N VAL A 27 13.53 -6.98 8.55
CA VAL A 27 12.42 -6.88 9.51
C VAL A 27 12.24 -5.43 9.94
N GLN A 28 11.02 -4.90 9.84
CA GLN A 28 10.68 -3.51 10.14
C GLN A 28 9.39 -3.41 10.96
N ASP A 29 9.29 -2.41 11.84
CA ASP A 29 8.02 -2.12 12.53
C ASP A 29 6.97 -1.59 11.54
N TYR A 30 5.73 -2.02 11.72
CA TYR A 30 4.65 -1.75 10.77
C TYR A 30 4.35 -0.26 10.60
N GLU A 31 3.97 0.41 11.69
CA GLU A 31 3.52 1.80 11.65
C GLU A 31 4.54 2.78 11.07
N PRO A 32 5.82 2.84 11.54
CA PRO A 32 6.78 3.78 10.98
C PRO A 32 7.08 3.51 9.51
N THR A 33 7.05 2.24 9.08
CA THR A 33 7.26 1.85 7.68
C THR A 33 6.11 2.32 6.80
N TRP A 34 4.87 2.06 7.21
CA TRP A 34 3.68 2.55 6.51
C TRP A 34 3.67 4.09 6.42
N ARG A 35 3.99 4.80 7.51
CA ARG A 35 4.12 6.27 7.49
C ARG A 35 5.25 6.76 6.59
N ALA A 36 6.31 5.98 6.42
CA ALA A 36 7.37 6.30 5.47
C ALA A 36 6.91 6.12 4.02
N MET A 37 6.11 5.08 3.72
CA MET A 37 5.50 4.89 2.40
C MET A 37 4.52 6.02 2.04
N GLN A 38 3.69 6.45 3.00
CA GLN A 38 2.80 7.61 2.81
C GLN A 38 3.60 8.87 2.50
N ARG A 39 4.58 9.22 3.34
CA ARG A 39 5.44 10.40 3.13
C ARG A 39 6.20 10.35 1.80
N PHE A 40 6.75 9.19 1.43
CA PHE A 40 7.41 9.01 0.14
C PHE A 40 6.46 9.37 -1.02
N THR A 41 5.21 8.88 -0.93
CA THR A 41 4.18 9.15 -1.94
C THR A 41 3.74 10.62 -1.93
N ASP A 42 3.55 11.23 -0.77
CA ASP A 42 3.07 12.61 -0.63
C ASP A 42 4.10 13.63 -1.13
N THR A 43 5.39 13.30 -1.03
CA THR A 43 6.50 14.20 -1.37
C THR A 43 7.11 13.93 -2.74
N ARG A 44 6.57 12.98 -3.51
CA ARG A 44 7.10 12.62 -4.83
C ARG A 44 7.00 13.78 -5.82
N ALA A 45 8.06 13.98 -6.60
CA ALA A 45 8.09 14.84 -7.78
C ALA A 45 8.01 13.98 -9.07
N PRO A 46 7.77 14.57 -10.25
CA PRO A 46 7.67 13.82 -11.51
C PRO A 46 8.92 13.00 -11.88
N ASP A 47 10.08 13.37 -11.33
CA ASP A 47 11.37 12.71 -11.52
C ASP A 47 11.75 11.74 -10.39
N THR A 48 10.92 11.63 -9.34
CA THR A 48 11.13 10.67 -8.26
C THR A 48 10.92 9.24 -8.78
N PRO A 49 11.95 8.37 -8.77
CA PRO A 49 11.80 6.99 -9.23
C PRO A 49 10.83 6.22 -8.34
N ASP A 50 10.04 5.33 -8.93
CA ASP A 50 9.21 4.41 -8.16
C ASP A 50 10.08 3.49 -7.29
N GLU A 51 9.61 3.13 -6.11
CA GLU A 51 10.30 2.19 -5.21
C GLU A 51 9.43 0.96 -4.91
N LEU A 52 10.06 -0.21 -4.87
CA LEU A 52 9.47 -1.46 -4.40
C LEU A 52 10.13 -1.87 -3.09
N TRP A 53 9.37 -1.86 -1.98
CA TRP A 53 9.89 -2.15 -0.65
C TRP A 53 9.59 -3.60 -0.27
N LEU A 54 10.64 -4.39 -0.04
CA LEU A 54 10.57 -5.80 0.35
C LEU A 54 11.06 -5.95 1.80
N LEU A 55 10.20 -6.48 2.66
CA LEU A 55 10.42 -6.53 4.10
C LEU A 55 9.49 -7.55 4.78
N GLU A 56 9.75 -7.77 6.06
CA GLU A 56 8.89 -8.51 6.97
C GLU A 56 8.52 -7.63 8.16
N HIS A 57 7.37 -7.88 8.79
CA HIS A 57 6.96 -7.19 10.01
C HIS A 57 6.92 -8.15 11.19
N PRO A 58 7.22 -7.69 12.42
CA PRO A 58 6.76 -8.36 13.62
C PRO A 58 5.24 -8.58 13.59
N PRO A 59 4.68 -9.49 14.43
CA PRO A 59 3.25 -9.74 14.45
C PRO A 59 2.43 -8.45 14.57
N VAL A 60 1.47 -8.27 13.66
CA VAL A 60 0.60 -7.09 13.61
C VAL A 60 -0.71 -7.45 12.91
N PHE A 61 -1.83 -6.94 13.45
CA PHE A 61 -3.10 -6.90 12.73
C PHE A 61 -3.28 -5.52 12.10
N THR A 62 -3.71 -5.48 10.84
CA THR A 62 -3.97 -4.23 10.14
C THR A 62 -5.41 -4.19 9.66
N LEU A 63 -6.12 -3.14 10.02
CA LEU A 63 -7.52 -2.93 9.69
C LEU A 63 -7.62 -1.85 8.62
N GLY A 64 -7.99 -2.27 7.41
CA GLY A 64 -8.25 -1.38 6.28
C GLY A 64 -9.50 -0.51 6.50
N MET A 65 -9.78 0.34 5.51
CA MET A 65 -10.85 1.34 5.62
C MET A 65 -12.24 0.73 5.87
N ASN A 66 -12.53 -0.46 5.32
CA ASN A 66 -13.84 -1.11 5.46
C ASN A 66 -13.85 -2.21 6.54
N ALA A 67 -12.74 -2.39 7.27
CA ALA A 67 -12.62 -3.47 8.23
C ALA A 67 -13.39 -3.18 9.52
N ASP A 68 -14.33 -4.06 9.87
CA ASP A 68 -15.01 -4.06 11.17
C ASP A 68 -14.02 -4.47 12.28
N PRO A 69 -13.81 -3.67 13.35
CA PRO A 69 -12.94 -4.09 14.44
C PRO A 69 -13.41 -5.38 15.14
N ALA A 70 -14.69 -5.74 15.05
CA ALA A 70 -15.24 -6.99 15.58
C ALA A 70 -14.67 -8.25 14.88
N HIS A 71 -14.07 -8.12 13.70
CA HIS A 71 -13.36 -9.23 13.05
C HIS A 71 -12.08 -9.64 13.80
N VAL A 72 -11.57 -8.80 14.70
CA VAL A 72 -10.45 -9.15 15.58
C VAL A 72 -11.00 -9.82 16.84
N LEU A 73 -11.11 -11.15 16.80
CA LEU A 73 -11.71 -11.94 17.88
C LEU A 73 -10.87 -11.93 19.17
N THR A 74 -9.54 -12.02 19.06
CA THR A 74 -8.60 -11.96 20.20
C THR A 74 -7.22 -11.55 19.69
N ALA A 75 -6.79 -10.32 19.97
CA ALA A 75 -5.47 -9.83 19.56
C ALA A 75 -4.34 -10.24 20.51
N GLY A 76 -4.63 -10.50 21.79
CA GLY A 76 -3.59 -10.65 22.81
C GLY A 76 -2.73 -9.39 22.87
N ASP A 77 -1.41 -9.57 22.88
CA ASP A 77 -0.43 -8.46 22.86
C ASP A 77 -0.06 -8.01 21.44
N ILE A 78 -0.68 -8.56 20.40
CA ILE A 78 -0.40 -8.20 19.00
C ILE A 78 -1.03 -6.84 18.70
N PRO A 79 -0.26 -5.85 18.21
CA PRO A 79 -0.80 -4.54 17.88
C PRO A 79 -1.84 -4.61 16.76
N VAL A 80 -2.92 -3.84 16.92
CA VAL A 80 -3.97 -3.67 15.90
C VAL A 80 -3.90 -2.24 15.38
N VAL A 81 -3.54 -2.06 14.11
CA VAL A 81 -3.30 -0.74 13.51
C VAL A 81 -4.38 -0.44 12.47
N ARG A 82 -4.99 0.74 12.56
CA ARG A 82 -5.93 1.28 11.57
C ARG A 82 -5.18 1.99 10.46
N ILE A 83 -5.47 1.63 9.21
CA ILE A 83 -4.77 2.12 8.04
C ILE A 83 -5.70 2.45 6.88
N ASP A 84 -5.14 3.08 5.85
CA ASP A 84 -5.83 3.62 4.68
C ASP A 84 -5.86 2.67 3.46
N ARG A 85 -5.39 1.42 3.60
CA ARG A 85 -5.56 0.44 2.52
C ARG A 85 -7.03 0.04 2.36
N GLY A 86 -7.41 -0.30 1.13
CA GLY A 86 -8.67 -1.00 0.87
C GLY A 86 -8.72 -2.39 1.50
N GLY A 87 -9.94 -2.94 1.61
CA GLY A 87 -10.24 -4.22 2.25
C GLY A 87 -11.22 -4.07 3.39
#